data_AF-A0A1F5FYE0-F1
#
_entry.id   AF-A0A1F5FYE0-F1
#
_cell.length_a   1.000
_cell.length_b   1.000
_cell.length_c   1.000
_cell.angle_alpha   90.00
_cell.angle_beta   90.00
_cell.angle_gamma   90.00
#
_symmetry.space_group_name_H-M   'P 1'
#
loop_
_entity.id
_entity.type
_entity.pdbx_description
1 polymer ?
#
loop_
_entity_poly.entity_id
_entity_poly.type
_entity_poly.pdbx_seq_one_letter_code
_entity_poly.pdbx_strand_id
1 'polypeptide(L)'
;MSEQLAYFIGSIFLFLIWFLIWLRLTSKESRNEMVKVSLATSLLGLTEPIFVPEYWNPPTLFNLAQKIGFDIESFIFAFAVGGIAVSVYEAFNKVDHKKLTAHEIYHPRHKFHLLALLSSPASFIFLYTLTSLNPIYSTILSLLIGALATFYCRPDLIRKMIASGIIFLIIYFLFFAIFNILFLGYIKDIWNLQALSGILLLGIPFEELAFAASLGTMWSSVYEHVLWLKIRKLQRS
;
A
#
# COMPACT_ATOMS: atom_id res chain seq x y z
N MET A 1 5.70 -29.06 1.87
CA MET A 1 4.42 -28.70 2.55
C MET A 1 4.47 -27.30 3.18
N SER A 2 5.63 -26.84 3.69
CA SER A 2 5.80 -25.47 4.24
C SER A 2 5.68 -24.35 3.20
N GLU A 3 6.24 -24.53 2.00
CA GLU A 3 6.24 -23.50 0.94
C GLU A 3 4.84 -23.19 0.41
N GLN A 4 3.97 -24.19 0.30
CA GLN A 4 2.62 -24.02 -0.25
C GLN A 4 1.71 -23.14 0.64
N LEU A 5 2.04 -23.01 1.91
CA LEU A 5 1.32 -22.19 2.88
C LEU A 5 2.02 -20.86 3.17
N ALA A 6 3.21 -20.64 2.62
CA ALA A 6 4.03 -19.48 2.99
C ALA A 6 3.33 -18.16 2.65
N TYR A 7 2.76 -18.03 1.44
CA TYR A 7 2.02 -16.82 1.08
C TYR A 7 0.81 -16.61 2.00
N PHE A 8 0.01 -17.65 2.24
CA PHE A 8 -1.13 -17.57 3.15
C PHE A 8 -0.73 -17.17 4.57
N ILE A 9 0.30 -17.80 5.14
CA ILE A 9 0.82 -17.46 6.47
C ILE A 9 1.33 -16.01 6.50
N GLY A 10 2.01 -15.56 5.43
CA GLY A 10 2.44 -14.17 5.26
C GLY A 10 1.27 -13.19 5.27
N SER A 11 0.21 -13.47 4.50
CA SER A 11 -1.00 -12.65 4.45
C SER A 11 -1.72 -12.59 5.81
N ILE A 12 -1.81 -13.71 6.53
CA ILE A 12 -2.36 -13.75 7.89
C ILE A 12 -1.48 -12.96 8.87
N PHE A 13 -0.16 -13.02 8.74
CA PHE A 13 0.74 -12.25 9.59
C PHE A 13 0.59 -10.74 9.35
N LEU A 14 0.48 -10.29 8.10
CA LEU A 14 0.16 -8.88 7.79
C LEU A 14 -1.22 -8.48 8.33
N PHE A 15 -2.22 -9.36 8.22
CA PHE A 15 -3.55 -9.12 8.81
C PHE A 15 -3.47 -8.97 10.34
N LEU A 16 -2.61 -9.73 11.01
CA LEU A 16 -2.39 -9.56 12.45
C LEU A 16 -1.77 -8.19 12.77
N ILE A 17 -0.79 -7.73 11.99
CA ILE A 17 -0.22 -6.38 12.14
C ILE A 17 -1.29 -5.31 11.93
N TRP A 18 -2.13 -5.47 10.91
CA TRP A 18 -3.30 -4.63 10.66
C TRP A 18 -4.23 -4.60 11.88
N PHE A 19 -4.55 -5.75 12.46
CA PHE A 19 -5.43 -5.85 13.63
C PHE A 19 -4.83 -5.15 14.86
N LEU A 20 -3.53 -5.30 15.11
CA LEU A 20 -2.83 -4.62 16.20
C LEU A 20 -2.84 -3.10 16.03
N ILE A 21 -2.68 -2.60 14.81
CA ILE A 21 -2.78 -1.17 14.50
C ILE A 21 -4.21 -0.68 14.73
N TRP A 22 -5.22 -1.42 14.26
CA TRP A 22 -6.62 -1.08 14.46
C TRP A 22 -6.98 -0.95 15.96
N LEU A 23 -6.47 -1.84 16.81
CA LEU A 23 -6.64 -1.77 18.26
C LEU A 23 -6.02 -0.51 18.87
N ARG A 24 -4.90 -0.01 18.31
CA ARG A 24 -4.23 1.21 18.78
C ARG A 24 -4.93 2.50 18.37
N LEU A 25 -5.75 2.49 17.32
CA LEU A 25 -6.48 3.67 16.89
C LEU A 25 -7.48 4.08 17.95
N THR A 26 -7.42 5.35 18.37
CA THR A 26 -8.27 5.89 19.44
C THR A 26 -9.56 6.50 18.92
N SER A 27 -9.55 7.09 17.72
CA SER A 27 -10.73 7.74 17.16
C SER A 27 -11.60 6.73 16.40
N LYS A 28 -12.92 6.87 16.49
CA LYS A 28 -13.87 6.06 15.71
C LYS A 28 -13.70 6.32 14.21
N GLU A 29 -13.33 7.54 13.83
CA GLU A 29 -13.15 7.94 12.44
C GLU A 29 -11.94 7.25 11.81
N SER A 30 -10.77 7.26 12.47
CA SER A 30 -9.57 6.54 12.03
C SER A 30 -9.80 5.04 11.89
N ARG A 31 -10.55 4.43 12.82
CA ARG A 31 -10.92 2.99 12.72
C ARG A 31 -11.81 2.72 11.51
N ASN A 32 -12.76 3.61 11.24
CA ASN A 32 -13.64 3.50 10.07
C ASN A 32 -12.89 3.75 8.76
N GLU A 33 -11.98 4.73 8.73
CA GLU A 33 -11.06 4.98 7.62
C GLU A 33 -10.27 3.71 7.29
N MET A 34 -9.58 3.13 8.29
CA MET A 34 -8.77 1.94 8.11
C MET A 34 -9.57 0.79 7.50
N VAL A 35 -10.75 0.49 8.03
CA VAL A 35 -11.60 -0.60 7.51
C VAL A 35 -12.11 -0.31 6.10
N LYS A 36 -12.60 0.91 5.84
CA LYS A 36 -13.14 1.28 4.52
C LYS A 36 -12.06 1.23 3.44
N VAL A 37 -10.88 1.77 3.73
CA VAL A 37 -9.75 1.75 2.80
C VAL A 37 -9.24 0.33 2.62
N SER A 38 -9.17 -0.49 3.67
CA SER A 38 -8.83 -1.91 3.54
C SER A 38 -9.80 -2.67 2.64
N LEU A 39 -11.11 -2.50 2.82
CA LEU A 39 -12.13 -3.15 1.96
C LEU A 39 -12.05 -2.69 0.51
N ALA A 40 -11.77 -1.40 0.28
CA ALA A 40 -11.58 -0.89 -1.08
C ALA A 40 -10.28 -1.44 -1.70
N THR A 41 -9.20 -1.48 -0.92
CA THR A 41 -7.88 -1.94 -1.38
C THR A 41 -7.88 -3.45 -1.64
N SER A 42 -8.66 -4.24 -0.88
CA SER A 42 -8.73 -5.69 -1.09
C SER A 42 -9.19 -6.06 -2.50
N LEU A 43 -9.99 -5.19 -3.16
CA LEU A 43 -10.40 -5.40 -4.55
C LEU A 43 -9.21 -5.38 -5.53
N LEU A 44 -8.08 -4.78 -5.15
CA LEU A 44 -6.84 -4.88 -5.93
C LEU A 44 -6.25 -6.30 -5.93
N GLY A 45 -6.73 -7.21 -5.08
CA GLY A 45 -6.46 -8.65 -5.25
C GLY A 45 -6.93 -9.19 -6.61
N LEU A 46 -7.91 -8.54 -7.26
CA LEU A 46 -8.31 -8.84 -8.64
C LEU A 46 -7.29 -8.37 -9.68
N THR A 47 -6.22 -7.71 -9.29
CA THR A 47 -5.13 -7.34 -10.21
C THR A 47 -3.98 -8.33 -10.19
N GLU A 48 -4.04 -9.38 -9.37
CA GLU A 48 -3.00 -10.42 -9.29
C GLU A 48 -2.59 -11.02 -10.65
N PRO A 49 -3.51 -11.29 -11.61
CA PRO A 49 -3.12 -11.76 -12.94
C PRO A 49 -2.20 -10.83 -13.74
N ILE A 50 -2.09 -9.55 -13.34
CA ILE A 50 -1.17 -8.60 -13.97
C ILE A 50 0.26 -8.83 -13.47
N PHE A 51 0.44 -9.34 -12.25
CA PHE A 51 1.75 -9.53 -11.63
C PHE A 51 2.27 -10.97 -11.75
N VAL A 52 1.38 -11.96 -11.83
CA VAL A 52 1.76 -13.38 -11.94
C VAL A 52 1.72 -13.84 -13.40
N PRO A 53 2.79 -14.44 -13.94
CA PRO A 53 4.05 -14.83 -13.29
C PRO A 53 5.22 -13.84 -13.46
N GLU A 54 5.01 -12.71 -14.15
CA GLU A 54 6.09 -11.82 -14.60
C GLU A 54 6.88 -11.20 -13.44
N TYR A 55 6.19 -10.77 -12.39
CA TYR A 55 6.76 -10.20 -11.18
C TYR A 55 7.21 -11.29 -10.20
N TRP A 56 6.32 -12.24 -9.94
CA TRP A 56 6.49 -13.31 -8.97
C TRP A 56 5.46 -14.42 -9.24
N ASN A 57 5.65 -15.61 -8.66
CA ASN A 57 4.73 -16.73 -8.86
C ASN A 57 4.57 -17.60 -7.60
N PRO A 58 3.81 -17.15 -6.59
CA PRO A 58 3.67 -17.86 -5.33
C PRO A 58 2.77 -19.10 -5.47
N PRO A 59 3.10 -20.21 -4.80
CA PRO A 59 2.13 -21.24 -4.48
C PRO A 59 0.98 -20.64 -3.66
N THR A 60 -0.26 -20.97 -4.03
CA THR A 60 -1.48 -20.50 -3.35
C THR A 60 -2.30 -21.67 -2.84
N LEU A 61 -3.17 -21.41 -1.86
CA LEU A 61 -4.13 -22.38 -1.35
C LEU A 61 -4.97 -22.93 -2.51
N PHE A 62 -5.03 -24.25 -2.61
CA PHE A 62 -5.69 -24.99 -3.69
C PHE A 62 -5.15 -24.70 -5.12
N ASN A 63 -4.00 -24.01 -5.22
CA ASN A 63 -3.40 -23.51 -6.46
C ASN A 63 -4.36 -22.62 -7.26
N LEU A 64 -5.13 -21.77 -6.57
CA LEU A 64 -6.15 -20.94 -7.22
C LEU A 64 -5.53 -19.94 -8.21
N ALA A 65 -4.42 -19.27 -7.87
CA ALA A 65 -3.76 -18.33 -8.78
C ALA A 65 -3.39 -19.00 -10.11
N GLN A 66 -2.84 -20.22 -10.07
CA GLN A 66 -2.46 -20.95 -11.27
C GLN A 66 -3.66 -21.55 -12.04
N LYS A 67 -4.80 -21.79 -11.37
CA LYS A 67 -5.99 -22.39 -12.01
C LYS A 67 -6.94 -21.36 -12.61
N ILE A 68 -7.14 -20.24 -11.92
CA ILE A 68 -8.17 -19.25 -12.26
C ILE A 68 -7.63 -17.81 -12.30
N GLY A 69 -6.35 -17.59 -12.03
CA GLY A 69 -5.71 -16.27 -12.03
C GLY A 69 -5.83 -15.49 -10.71
N PHE A 70 -6.64 -15.96 -9.76
CA PHE A 70 -6.90 -15.27 -8.49
C PHE A 70 -6.71 -16.20 -7.31
N ASP A 71 -6.38 -15.65 -6.15
CA ASP A 71 -6.22 -16.39 -4.90
C ASP A 71 -6.70 -15.56 -3.71
N ILE A 72 -6.93 -16.21 -2.58
CA ILE A 72 -7.52 -15.57 -1.39
C ILE A 72 -6.46 -14.72 -0.66
N GLU A 73 -5.21 -15.16 -0.72
CA GLU A 73 -4.05 -14.56 -0.10
C GLU A 73 -3.83 -13.12 -0.59
N SER A 74 -4.03 -12.87 -1.88
CA SER A 74 -3.93 -11.56 -2.53
C SER A 74 -5.01 -10.59 -2.04
N PHE A 75 -6.23 -11.04 -1.77
CA PHE A 75 -7.25 -10.19 -1.13
C PHE A 75 -6.90 -9.84 0.32
N ILE A 76 -6.42 -10.82 1.10
CA ILE A 76 -6.02 -10.62 2.50
C ILE A 76 -4.80 -9.69 2.58
N PHE A 77 -3.81 -9.92 1.71
CA PHE A 77 -2.62 -9.10 1.58
C PHE A 77 -3.01 -7.66 1.25
N ALA A 78 -3.76 -7.44 0.17
CA ALA A 78 -4.19 -6.11 -0.27
C ALA A 78 -5.04 -5.39 0.80
N PHE A 79 -5.93 -6.12 1.49
CA PHE A 79 -6.69 -5.61 2.63
C PHE A 79 -5.77 -5.07 3.73
N ALA A 80 -4.78 -5.88 4.14
CA ALA A 80 -3.87 -5.56 5.23
C ALA A 80 -2.96 -4.38 4.86
N VAL A 81 -2.27 -4.43 3.72
CA VAL A 81 -1.32 -3.38 3.32
C VAL A 81 -2.01 -2.03 3.13
N GLY A 82 -3.20 -2.00 2.51
CA GLY A 82 -3.97 -0.77 2.32
C GLY A 82 -4.38 -0.12 3.64
N GLY A 83 -4.87 -0.92 4.58
CA GLY A 83 -5.28 -0.43 5.91
C GLY A 83 -4.10 0.00 6.77
N ILE A 84 -3.00 -0.75 6.74
CA ILE A 84 -1.77 -0.38 7.44
C ILE A 84 -1.28 0.95 6.87
N ALA A 85 -1.08 1.05 5.55
CA ALA A 85 -0.58 2.25 4.90
C ALA A 85 -1.41 3.50 5.26
N VAL A 86 -2.75 3.39 5.30
CA VAL A 86 -3.60 4.55 5.60
C VAL A 86 -3.56 5.00 7.06
N SER A 87 -3.43 4.05 7.99
CA SER A 87 -3.68 4.30 9.41
C SER A 87 -2.41 4.39 10.27
N VAL A 88 -1.25 3.94 9.77
CA VAL A 88 -0.01 3.88 10.58
C VAL A 88 0.36 5.21 11.21
N TYR A 89 0.25 6.33 10.48
CA TYR A 89 0.56 7.64 11.05
C TYR A 89 -0.33 7.99 12.25
N GLU A 90 -1.61 7.64 12.18
CA GLU A 90 -2.63 7.94 13.20
C GLU A 90 -2.53 6.99 14.40
N ALA A 91 -2.01 5.79 14.19
CA ALA A 91 -1.70 4.87 15.28
C ALA A 91 -0.55 5.40 16.17
N PHE A 92 0.40 6.16 15.60
CA PHE A 92 1.48 6.79 16.35
C PHE A 92 1.16 8.24 16.79
N ASN A 93 0.27 8.92 16.09
CA ASN A 93 -0.13 10.30 16.36
C ASN A 93 -1.63 10.37 16.63
N LYS A 94 -2.03 10.78 17.83
CA LYS A 94 -3.44 11.08 18.11
C LYS A 94 -3.90 12.23 17.23
N VAL A 95 -4.82 11.95 16.32
CA VAL A 95 -5.37 12.91 15.36
C VAL A 95 -6.89 12.92 15.40
N ASP A 96 -7.42 14.02 14.88
CA ASP A 96 -8.84 14.24 14.62
C ASP A 96 -9.02 14.67 13.16
N HIS A 97 -10.11 14.22 12.54
CA HIS A 97 -10.45 14.54 11.16
C HIS A 97 -11.45 15.69 11.15
N LYS A 98 -11.16 16.71 10.35
CA LYS A 98 -12.04 17.88 10.19
C LYS A 98 -12.33 18.09 8.72
N LYS A 99 -13.59 18.31 8.37
CA LYS A 99 -13.96 18.74 7.01
C LYS A 99 -13.27 20.06 6.65
N LEU A 100 -12.77 20.14 5.42
CA LEU A 100 -12.30 21.38 4.83
C LEU A 100 -13.49 22.35 4.67
N THR A 101 -13.21 23.63 4.89
CA THR A 101 -14.19 24.71 4.67
C THR A 101 -14.35 24.99 3.18
N ALA A 102 -15.47 25.60 2.77
CA ALA A 102 -15.70 25.97 1.38
C ALA A 102 -14.57 26.84 0.81
N HIS A 103 -14.09 27.82 1.59
CA HIS A 103 -12.98 28.67 1.20
C HIS A 103 -11.69 27.86 0.95
N GLU A 104 -11.40 26.86 1.78
CA GLU A 104 -10.25 25.96 1.56
C GLU A 104 -10.42 25.16 0.27
N ILE A 105 -11.62 24.61 0.00
CA ILE A 105 -11.90 23.79 -1.20
C ILE A 105 -11.80 24.60 -2.50
N TYR A 106 -12.20 25.88 -2.51
CA TYR A 106 -12.11 26.73 -3.70
C TYR A 106 -10.72 27.29 -3.99
N HIS A 107 -9.70 26.91 -3.19
CA HIS A 107 -8.33 27.33 -3.43
C HIS A 107 -7.84 26.88 -4.84
N PRO A 108 -7.09 27.69 -5.60
CA PRO A 108 -6.75 27.40 -7.00
C PRO A 108 -6.09 26.04 -7.26
N ARG A 109 -5.34 25.50 -6.29
CA ARG A 109 -4.70 24.17 -6.36
C ARG A 109 -5.70 23.02 -6.48
N HIS A 110 -6.91 23.19 -5.95
CA HIS A 110 -7.96 22.17 -5.98
C HIS A 110 -8.70 22.09 -7.32
N LYS A 111 -8.43 22.99 -8.26
CA LYS A 111 -8.84 22.82 -9.67
C LYS A 111 -8.30 21.51 -10.26
N PHE A 112 -7.17 21.03 -9.75
CA PHE A 112 -6.53 19.78 -10.17
C PHE A 112 -6.84 18.61 -9.24
N HIS A 113 -7.83 18.72 -8.34
CA HIS A 113 -8.13 17.68 -7.35
C HIS A 113 -8.42 16.32 -7.98
N LEU A 114 -9.32 16.28 -8.98
CA LEU A 114 -9.63 15.05 -9.69
C LEU A 114 -8.40 14.49 -10.43
N LEU A 115 -7.60 15.37 -11.06
CA LEU A 115 -6.36 14.95 -11.71
C LEU A 115 -5.37 14.36 -10.71
N ALA A 116 -5.26 14.92 -9.51
CA ALA A 116 -4.38 14.41 -8.46
C ALA A 116 -4.86 13.08 -7.88
N LEU A 117 -6.17 12.86 -7.75
CA LEU A 117 -6.73 11.56 -7.35
C LEU A 117 -6.53 10.49 -8.42
N LEU A 118 -6.72 10.85 -9.69
CA LEU A 118 -6.64 9.90 -10.81
C LEU A 118 -5.21 9.72 -11.34
N SER A 119 -4.23 10.52 -10.93
CA SER A 119 -2.88 10.46 -11.50
C SER A 119 -2.19 9.12 -11.27
N SER A 120 -2.37 8.48 -10.11
CA SER A 120 -1.84 7.14 -9.86
C SER A 120 -2.47 6.07 -10.78
N PRO A 121 -3.80 5.85 -10.78
CA PRO A 121 -4.39 4.84 -11.67
C PRO A 121 -4.22 5.18 -13.17
N ALA A 122 -4.30 6.45 -13.56
CA ALA A 122 -4.12 6.86 -14.95
C ALA A 122 -2.69 6.63 -15.45
N SER A 123 -1.68 6.98 -14.64
CA SER A 123 -0.29 6.70 -15.00
C SER A 123 0.00 5.20 -15.00
N PHE A 124 -0.65 4.41 -14.15
CA PHE A 124 -0.46 2.95 -14.16
C PHE A 124 -0.96 2.35 -15.45
N ILE A 125 -2.18 2.69 -15.86
CA ILE A 125 -2.77 2.25 -17.13
C ILE A 125 -1.87 2.68 -18.29
N PHE A 126 -1.39 3.93 -18.30
CA PHE A 126 -0.49 4.44 -19.32
C PHE A 126 0.83 3.65 -19.39
N LEU A 127 1.51 3.48 -18.25
CA LEU A 127 2.80 2.77 -18.19
C LEU A 127 2.64 1.29 -18.54
N TYR A 128 1.63 0.62 -17.99
CA TYR A 128 1.39 -0.80 -18.24
C TYR A 128 1.04 -1.11 -19.70
N THR A 129 0.28 -0.23 -20.37
CA THR A 129 -0.16 -0.48 -21.75
C THR A 129 0.81 -0.01 -22.83
N LEU A 130 1.65 0.99 -22.54
CA LEU A 130 2.54 1.59 -23.53
C LEU A 130 4.03 1.27 -23.33
N THR A 131 4.39 0.59 -22.26
CA THR A 131 5.78 0.21 -21.98
C THR A 131 5.88 -1.29 -21.72
N SER A 132 7.10 -1.83 -21.83
CA SER A 132 7.42 -3.22 -21.49
C SER A 132 7.97 -3.35 -20.05
N LEU A 133 7.67 -2.38 -19.18
CA LEU A 133 8.14 -2.42 -17.79
C LEU A 133 7.47 -3.58 -17.04
N ASN A 134 8.23 -4.24 -16.16
CA ASN A 134 7.63 -5.15 -15.20
C ASN A 134 6.53 -4.39 -14.40
N PRO A 135 5.35 -5.00 -14.21
CA PRO A 135 4.21 -4.38 -13.51
C PRO A 135 4.56 -3.73 -12.16
N ILE A 136 5.55 -4.25 -11.43
CA ILE A 136 5.98 -3.64 -10.16
C ILE A 136 6.58 -2.25 -10.36
N TYR A 137 7.35 -2.01 -11.42
CA TYR A 137 7.93 -0.70 -11.73
C TYR A 137 6.84 0.28 -12.15
N SER A 138 5.89 -0.17 -12.98
CA SER A 138 4.70 0.63 -13.33
C SER A 138 3.94 1.05 -12.08
N THR A 139 3.74 0.12 -11.13
CA THR A 139 3.08 0.39 -9.85
C THR A 139 3.83 1.43 -9.02
N ILE A 140 5.14 1.24 -8.81
CA ILE A 140 5.98 2.16 -8.03
C ILE A 140 5.97 3.57 -8.64
N LEU A 141 6.22 3.69 -9.95
CA LEU A 141 6.24 4.97 -10.64
C LEU A 141 4.89 5.67 -10.55
N SER A 142 3.79 4.93 -10.71
CA SER A 142 2.45 5.47 -10.60
C SER A 142 2.08 5.97 -9.22
N LEU A 143 2.46 5.22 -8.18
CA LEU A 143 2.28 5.65 -6.79
C LEU A 143 3.09 6.92 -6.50
N LEU A 144 4.31 7.03 -7.03
CA LEU A 144 5.14 8.24 -6.90
C LEU A 144 4.54 9.44 -7.65
N ILE A 145 4.05 9.26 -8.87
CA ILE A 145 3.34 10.30 -9.63
C ILE A 145 2.08 10.75 -8.87
N GLY A 146 1.33 9.79 -8.32
CA GLY A 146 0.21 10.02 -7.42
C GLY A 146 0.57 10.89 -6.22
N ALA A 147 1.65 10.50 -5.54
CA ALA A 147 2.12 11.20 -4.36
C ALA A 147 2.53 12.64 -4.68
N LEU A 148 3.29 12.86 -5.76
CA LEU A 148 3.72 14.19 -6.19
C LEU A 148 2.54 15.09 -6.59
N ALA A 149 1.56 14.55 -7.32
CA ALA A 149 0.34 15.28 -7.67
C ALA A 149 -0.45 15.66 -6.41
N THR A 150 -0.51 14.75 -5.44
CA THR A 150 -1.16 15.01 -4.15
C THR A 150 -0.37 15.99 -3.29
N PHE A 151 0.96 15.98 -3.29
CA PHE A 151 1.78 16.98 -2.60
C PHE A 151 1.49 18.38 -3.12
N TYR A 152 1.33 18.53 -4.43
CA TYR A 152 0.96 19.80 -5.04
C TYR A 152 -0.47 20.23 -4.66
N CYS A 153 -1.44 19.31 -4.73
CA CYS A 153 -2.86 19.63 -4.49
C CYS A 153 -3.21 19.80 -3.01
N ARG A 154 -2.65 18.95 -2.14
CA ARG A 154 -2.91 18.80 -0.70
C ARG A 154 -1.62 18.92 0.13
N PRO A 155 -0.97 20.10 0.14
CA PRO A 155 0.26 20.30 0.91
C PRO A 155 0.08 20.09 2.42
N ASP A 156 -1.15 20.20 2.93
CA ASP A 156 -1.49 19.91 4.32
C ASP A 156 -1.30 18.43 4.70
N LEU A 157 -1.33 17.51 3.73
CA LEU A 157 -1.16 16.07 3.94
C LEU A 157 0.28 15.58 3.82
N ILE A 158 1.21 16.38 3.27
CA ILE A 158 2.60 15.96 2.98
C ILE A 158 3.26 15.32 4.21
N ARG A 159 3.07 15.90 5.40
CA ARG A 159 3.65 15.35 6.63
C ARG A 159 3.09 13.98 6.99
N LYS A 160 1.78 13.74 6.85
CA LYS A 160 1.19 12.41 7.05
C LYS A 160 1.77 11.45 6.02
N MET A 161 1.77 11.85 4.74
CA MET A 161 2.22 11.01 3.63
C MET A 161 3.67 10.53 3.80
N ILE A 162 4.62 11.45 3.99
CA ILE A 162 6.03 11.09 4.15
C ILE A 162 6.24 10.21 5.40
N ALA A 163 5.61 10.59 6.52
CA ALA A 163 5.73 9.80 7.75
C ALA A 163 5.13 8.40 7.60
N SER A 164 3.96 8.26 6.96
CA SER A 164 3.35 6.96 6.66
C SER A 164 4.22 6.13 5.72
N GLY A 165 4.81 6.73 4.68
CA GLY A 165 5.75 6.05 3.79
C GLY A 165 6.94 5.44 4.52
N ILE A 166 7.58 6.22 5.40
CA ILE A 166 8.72 5.75 6.20
C ILE A 166 8.29 4.68 7.21
N ILE A 167 7.20 4.90 7.95
CA ILE A 167 6.74 3.96 8.99
C ILE A 167 6.29 2.64 8.34
N PHE A 168 5.55 2.71 7.24
CA PHE A 168 5.10 1.52 6.53
C PHE A 168 6.26 0.74 5.91
N LEU A 169 7.25 1.43 5.31
CA LEU A 169 8.49 0.81 4.86
C LEU A 169 9.18 0.04 5.99
N ILE A 170 9.31 0.62 7.19
CA ILE A 170 9.94 -0.05 8.33
C ILE A 170 9.13 -1.29 8.74
N ILE A 171 7.80 -1.16 8.86
CA ILE A 171 6.92 -2.29 9.22
C ILE A 171 7.05 -3.42 8.19
N TYR A 172 7.02 -3.08 6.92
CA TYR A 172 7.04 -4.03 5.81
C TYR A 172 8.41 -4.70 5.66
N PHE A 173 9.50 -3.94 5.87
CA PHE A 173 10.84 -4.49 5.97
C PHE A 173 10.98 -5.49 7.12
N LEU A 174 10.49 -5.14 8.32
CA LEU A 174 10.52 -6.05 9.47
C LEU A 174 9.66 -7.30 9.24
N PHE A 175 8.48 -7.14 8.62
CA PHE A 175 7.65 -8.25 8.18
C PHE A 175 8.44 -9.21 7.28
N PHE A 176 9.08 -8.70 6.23
CA PHE A 176 9.85 -9.53 5.32
C PHE A 176 11.11 -10.11 5.95
N ALA A 177 11.77 -9.40 6.86
CA ALA A 177 12.91 -9.93 7.61
C ALA A 177 12.51 -11.14 8.46
N ILE A 178 11.37 -11.07 9.15
CA ILE A 178 10.80 -12.21 9.90
C ILE A 178 10.39 -13.32 8.93
N PHE A 179 9.73 -12.96 7.82
CA PHE A 179 9.27 -13.90 6.81
C PHE A 179 10.44 -14.71 6.21
N ASN A 180 11.57 -14.05 5.91
CA ASN A 180 12.79 -14.70 5.41
C ASN A 180 13.40 -15.68 6.42
N ILE A 181 13.25 -15.43 7.73
CA ILE A 181 13.71 -16.37 8.77
C ILE A 181 12.78 -17.59 8.84
N LEU A 182 11.47 -17.38 8.68
CA LEU A 182 10.47 -18.46 8.74
C LEU A 182 10.46 -19.34 7.48
N PHE A 183 10.71 -18.74 6.31
CA PHE A 183 10.68 -19.39 5.00
C PHE A 183 11.98 -19.15 4.24
N LEU A 184 13.05 -19.81 4.70
CA LEU A 184 14.38 -19.69 4.12
C LEU A 184 14.37 -20.02 2.62
N GLY A 185 14.94 -19.13 1.80
CA GLY A 185 15.04 -19.31 0.35
C GLY A 185 13.81 -18.86 -0.44
N TYR A 186 12.63 -18.82 0.19
CA TYR A 186 11.35 -18.61 -0.50
C TYR A 186 11.32 -17.38 -1.41
N ILE A 187 11.80 -16.22 -0.96
CA ILE A 187 11.80 -15.01 -1.78
C ILE A 187 12.61 -15.21 -3.08
N LYS A 188 13.77 -15.87 -3.01
CA LYS A 188 14.62 -16.08 -4.19
C LYS A 188 14.00 -17.04 -5.18
N ASP A 189 13.20 -17.98 -4.70
CA ASP A 189 12.56 -19.00 -5.52
C ASP A 189 11.26 -18.50 -6.16
N ILE A 190 10.57 -17.55 -5.50
CA ILE A 190 9.24 -17.09 -5.91
C ILE A 190 9.26 -15.76 -6.66
N TRP A 191 10.13 -14.82 -6.30
CA TRP A 191 10.27 -13.57 -7.04
C TRP A 191 11.08 -13.80 -8.31
N ASN A 192 10.62 -13.25 -9.43
CA ASN A 192 11.34 -13.33 -10.68
C ASN A 192 12.51 -12.32 -10.68
N LEU A 193 13.59 -12.63 -9.93
CA LEU A 193 14.72 -11.71 -9.76
C LEU A 193 15.40 -11.30 -11.06
N GLN A 194 15.27 -12.09 -12.13
CA GLN A 194 15.78 -11.77 -13.46
C GLN A 194 14.96 -10.67 -14.17
N ALA A 195 13.66 -10.59 -13.88
CA ALA A 195 12.78 -9.53 -14.35
C ALA A 195 12.82 -8.27 -13.46
N LEU A 196 13.57 -8.32 -12.36
CA LEU A 196 13.81 -7.23 -11.41
C LEU A 196 15.27 -6.75 -11.51
N SER A 197 15.66 -5.80 -10.65
CA SER A 197 17.04 -5.29 -10.62
C SER A 197 18.06 -6.32 -10.11
N GLY A 198 17.59 -7.38 -9.44
CA GLY A 198 18.43 -8.35 -8.74
C GLY A 198 19.08 -7.82 -7.46
N ILE A 199 18.80 -6.56 -7.06
CA ILE A 199 19.35 -5.95 -5.85
C ILE A 199 18.54 -6.41 -4.64
N LEU A 200 19.20 -7.04 -3.68
CA LEU A 200 18.60 -7.54 -2.45
C LEU A 200 19.15 -6.81 -1.22
N LEU A 201 18.27 -6.32 -0.35
CA LEU A 201 18.61 -5.84 0.99
C LEU A 201 18.19 -6.87 2.03
N LEU A 202 19.16 -7.52 2.69
CA LEU A 202 18.91 -8.64 3.63
C LEU A 202 18.00 -9.74 3.04
N GLY A 203 18.16 -10.02 1.74
CA GLY A 203 17.36 -11.03 1.04
C GLY A 203 15.97 -10.56 0.58
N ILE A 204 15.66 -9.27 0.69
CA ILE A 204 14.40 -8.67 0.23
C ILE A 204 14.67 -7.87 -1.05
N PRO A 205 13.89 -8.03 -2.13
CA PRO A 205 14.05 -7.26 -3.35
C PRO A 205 13.91 -5.76 -3.09
N PHE A 206 14.76 -4.96 -3.71
CA PHE A 206 14.67 -3.51 -3.59
C PHE A 206 13.30 -2.99 -4.03
N GLU A 207 12.69 -3.61 -5.05
CA GLU A 207 11.38 -3.27 -5.58
C GLU A 207 10.25 -3.44 -4.54
N GLU A 208 10.32 -4.46 -3.68
CA GLU A 208 9.36 -4.62 -2.57
C GLU A 208 9.43 -3.45 -1.57
N LEU A 209 10.66 -2.98 -1.29
CA LEU A 209 10.88 -1.84 -0.40
C LEU A 209 10.45 -0.52 -1.06
N ALA A 210 10.72 -0.36 -2.35
CA ALA A 210 10.25 0.80 -3.11
C ALA A 210 8.72 0.82 -3.24
N PHE A 211 8.09 -0.34 -3.43
CA PHE A 211 6.64 -0.50 -3.38
C PHE A 211 6.08 -0.09 -2.02
N ALA A 212 6.65 -0.61 -0.93
CA ALA A 212 6.19 -0.25 0.42
C ALA A 212 6.30 1.25 0.67
N ALA A 213 7.44 1.87 0.35
CA ALA A 213 7.65 3.30 0.55
C ALA A 213 6.67 4.15 -0.28
N SER A 214 6.48 3.81 -1.56
CA SER A 214 5.58 4.54 -2.46
C SER A 214 4.11 4.35 -2.10
N LEU A 215 3.68 3.13 -1.76
CA LEU A 215 2.33 2.82 -1.30
C LEU A 215 2.02 3.55 0.01
N GLY A 216 2.89 3.44 1.02
CA GLY A 216 2.72 4.13 2.29
C GLY A 216 2.64 5.65 2.14
N THR A 217 3.38 6.21 1.18
CA THR A 217 3.35 7.65 0.89
C THR A 217 2.04 8.06 0.21
N MET A 218 1.66 7.39 -0.87
CA MET A 218 0.50 7.79 -1.67
C MET A 218 -0.82 7.39 -1.01
N TRP A 219 -0.95 6.11 -0.66
CA TRP A 219 -2.20 5.52 -0.20
C TRP A 219 -2.69 6.10 1.12
N SER A 220 -1.77 6.62 1.94
CA SER A 220 -2.08 7.22 3.23
C SER A 220 -2.85 8.53 3.18
N SER A 221 -2.96 9.14 2.00
CA SER A 221 -3.72 10.38 1.80
C SER A 221 -5.10 10.18 1.20
N VAL A 222 -5.39 8.98 0.67
CA VAL A 222 -6.54 8.76 -0.23
C VAL A 222 -7.86 9.05 0.48
N TYR A 223 -7.99 8.67 1.75
CA TYR A 223 -9.21 8.90 2.52
C TYR A 223 -9.50 10.40 2.71
N GLU A 224 -8.51 11.16 3.20
CA GLU A 224 -8.63 12.61 3.37
C GLU A 224 -8.79 13.36 2.06
N HIS A 225 -8.14 12.85 1.00
CA HIS A 225 -8.18 13.46 -0.30
C HIS A 225 -9.59 13.32 -0.88
N VAL A 226 -10.15 12.11 -0.92
CA VAL A 226 -11.50 11.85 -1.47
C VAL A 226 -12.60 12.55 -0.66
N LEU A 227 -12.50 12.56 0.67
CA LEU A 227 -13.57 13.08 1.54
C LEU A 227 -13.42 14.55 1.94
N TRP A 228 -12.43 15.26 1.38
CA TRP A 228 -12.13 16.64 1.73
C TRP A 228 -11.94 16.85 3.24
N LEU A 229 -11.18 15.96 3.87
CA LEU A 229 -10.84 16.03 5.29
C LEU A 229 -9.41 16.56 5.47
N LYS A 230 -9.17 17.27 6.56
CA LYS A 230 -7.84 17.61 7.06
C LYS A 230 -7.61 16.96 8.41
N ILE A 231 -6.34 16.77 8.73
CA ILE A 231 -5.92 16.10 9.96
C ILE A 231 -5.40 17.13 10.94
N ARG A 232 -5.92 17.08 12.16
CA ARG A 232 -5.46 17.92 13.27
C ARG A 232 -4.83 17.04 14.34
N LYS A 233 -3.57 17.30 14.71
CA LYS A 233 -2.97 16.64 15.88
C LYS A 233 -3.68 17.13 17.15
N LEU A 234 -4.08 16.19 18.00
CA LEU A 234 -4.57 16.49 19.33
C LEU A 234 -3.36 16.82 20.22
N GLN A 235 -3.37 17.99 20.86
CA GLN A 235 -2.36 18.31 21.88
C GLN A 235 -2.54 17.34 23.05
N ARG A 236 -1.44 16.75 23.51
CA ARG A 236 -1.44 15.99 24.77
C ARG A 236 -1.58 17.02 25.91
N SER A 237 -2.70 16.96 26.63
CA SER A 237 -2.89 17.64 27.91
C SER A 237 -1.98 17.05 28.97
#